data_AF-A0A449BHX8-F1
#
_entry.id   AF-A0A449BHX8-F1
#
_cell.length_a   1.000
_cell.length_b   1.000
_cell.length_c   1.000
_cell.angle_alpha   90.00
_cell.angle_beta   90.00
_cell.angle_gamma   90.00
#
_symmetry.space_group_name_H-M   'P 1'
#
loop_
_entity.id
_entity.type
_entity.pdbx_description
1 polymer ?
#
loop_
_entity_poly.entity_id
_entity_poly.type
_entity_poly.pdbx_seq_one_letter_code
_entity_poly.pdbx_strand_id
1 'polypeptide(L)'
;MEELGFNMEKIRQGVYTLSEPMKQLEADLKNDNVIYNNNPILKWCLSNTQAKVDVNGNIQPSKLNSIYKRIDGTVALIIAYAVLNRYKLDFENMV
;
A
#
# COMPACT_ATOMS: atom_id res chain seq x y z
N MET A 1 18.20 -9.11 -1.66
CA MET A 1 18.24 -7.87 -2.47
C MET A 1 19.46 -7.04 -2.12
N GLU A 2 19.78 -6.82 -0.84
CA GLU A 2 21.04 -6.15 -0.44
C GLU A 2 22.29 -6.86 -0.98
N GLU A 3 22.31 -8.20 -0.93
CA GLU A 3 23.37 -9.03 -1.53
C GLU A 3 23.48 -8.89 -3.07
N LEU A 4 22.44 -8.38 -3.72
CA LEU A 4 22.42 -8.08 -5.16
C LEU A 4 22.81 -6.61 -5.44
N GLY A 5 23.25 -5.86 -4.42
CA GLY A 5 23.67 -4.45 -4.53
C GLY A 5 22.54 -3.43 -4.46
N PHE A 6 21.31 -3.83 -4.11
CA PHE A 6 20.20 -2.88 -3.95
C PHE A 6 20.22 -2.24 -2.57
N ASN A 7 20.06 -0.91 -2.54
CA ASN A 7 19.75 -0.18 -1.31
C ASN A 7 18.30 -0.47 -0.92
N MET A 8 18.11 -1.12 0.23
CA MET A 8 16.79 -1.50 0.71
C MET A 8 16.33 -0.57 1.81
N GLU A 9 15.03 -0.26 1.81
CA GLU A 9 14.40 0.54 2.84
C GLU A 9 13.37 -0.28 3.62
N LYS A 10 13.40 -0.15 4.94
CA LYS A 10 12.48 -0.89 5.82
C LYS A 10 11.13 -0.18 5.92
N ILE A 11 10.08 -0.89 5.51
CA ILE A 11 8.68 -0.52 5.74
C ILE A 11 8.08 -1.46 6.78
N ARG A 12 7.80 -0.93 7.98
CA ARG A 12 7.20 -1.69 9.08
C ARG A 12 5.79 -2.12 8.68
N GLN A 13 5.48 -3.39 8.88
CA GLN A 13 4.14 -3.92 8.65
C GLN A 13 3.27 -3.66 9.87
N GLY A 14 2.15 -2.95 9.69
CA GLY A 14 1.16 -2.66 10.73
C GLY A 14 0.56 -1.26 10.63
N VAL A 15 -0.46 -1.02 11.45
CA VAL A 15 -1.28 0.22 11.43
C VAL A 15 -0.45 1.51 11.46
N TYR A 16 0.63 1.57 12.25
CA TYR A 16 1.45 2.78 12.39
C TYR A 16 2.06 3.28 11.09
N THR A 17 2.38 2.36 10.17
CA THR A 17 3.06 2.72 8.92
C THR A 17 2.13 2.60 7.73
N LEU A 18 1.17 1.66 7.75
CA LEU A 18 0.33 1.36 6.59
C LEU A 18 -1.03 2.07 6.60
N SER A 19 -1.50 2.61 7.74
CA SER A 19 -2.82 3.22 7.85
C SER A 19 -2.99 4.42 6.92
N GLU A 20 -2.05 5.36 6.96
CA GLU A 20 -2.10 6.56 6.13
C GLU A 20 -1.94 6.26 4.63
N PRO A 21 -0.91 5.48 4.19
CA PRO A 21 -0.80 5.03 2.80
C PRO A 21 -2.04 4.32 2.27
N MET A 22 -2.71 3.53 3.10
CA MET A 22 -3.92 2.82 2.72
C MET A 22 -5.11 3.77 2.49
N LYS A 23 -5.27 4.79 3.32
CA LYS A 23 -6.32 5.83 3.15
C LYS A 23 -6.09 6.65 1.89
N GLN A 24 -4.84 7.02 1.62
CA GLN A 24 -4.48 7.78 0.43
C GLN A 24 -4.68 6.97 -0.85
N LEU A 25 -4.25 5.71 -0.87
CA LEU A 25 -4.48 4.82 -1.99
C LEU A 25 -5.99 4.66 -2.28
N GLU A 26 -6.83 4.55 -1.24
CA GLU A 26 -8.29 4.52 -1.41
C GLU A 26 -8.81 5.81 -2.07
N ALA A 27 -8.39 6.97 -1.58
CA ALA A 27 -8.80 8.26 -2.12
C ALA A 27 -8.37 8.42 -3.59
N ASP A 28 -7.13 8.07 -3.92
CA ASP A 28 -6.61 8.17 -5.28
C ASP A 28 -7.26 7.17 -6.24
N LEU A 29 -7.58 5.96 -5.78
CA LEU A 29 -8.35 5.01 -6.57
C LEU A 29 -9.76 5.53 -6.90
N LYS A 30 -10.42 6.22 -5.94
CA LYS A 30 -11.74 6.83 -6.17
C LYS A 30 -11.69 8.04 -7.11
N ASN A 31 -10.55 8.73 -7.15
CA ASN A 31 -10.33 9.90 -7.99
C ASN A 31 -9.68 9.57 -9.34
N ASP A 32 -9.55 8.28 -9.69
CA ASP A 32 -8.91 7.80 -10.91
C ASP A 32 -7.43 8.24 -11.08
N ASN A 33 -6.73 8.51 -9.97
CA ASN A 33 -5.33 8.96 -9.95
C ASN A 33 -4.30 7.81 -9.97
N VAL A 34 -4.75 6.56 -9.91
CA VAL A 34 -3.87 5.38 -9.84
C VAL A 34 -3.88 4.62 -11.15
N ILE A 35 -2.73 4.56 -11.81
CA ILE A 35 -2.55 3.74 -13.01
C ILE A 35 -2.13 2.32 -12.60
N TYR A 36 -3.10 1.41 -12.53
CA TYR A 36 -2.87 -0.02 -12.23
C TYR A 36 -2.86 -0.92 -13.48
N ASN A 37 -2.76 -0.32 -14.67
CA ASN A 37 -2.65 -0.98 -15.99
C ASN A 37 -3.75 -2.01 -16.29
N ASN A 38 -4.93 -1.86 -15.70
CA ASN A 38 -6.02 -2.83 -15.78
C ASN A 38 -5.59 -4.28 -15.45
N ASN A 39 -4.52 -4.43 -14.66
CA ASN A 39 -3.89 -5.73 -14.42
C ASN A 39 -4.86 -6.66 -13.67
N PRO A 40 -5.19 -7.85 -14.20
CA PRO A 40 -6.21 -8.71 -13.63
C PRO A 40 -5.83 -9.24 -12.24
N ILE A 41 -4.53 -9.48 -11.99
CA ILE A 41 -4.03 -9.98 -10.71
C ILE A 41 -4.11 -8.89 -9.64
N LEU A 42 -3.71 -7.66 -9.99
CA LEU A 42 -3.80 -6.53 -9.07
C LEU A 42 -5.25 -6.20 -8.74
N LYS A 43 -6.16 -6.21 -9.72
CA LYS A 43 -7.60 -6.05 -9.48
C LYS A 43 -8.15 -7.13 -8.55
N TRP A 44 -7.75 -8.39 -8.75
CA TRP A 44 -8.16 -9.47 -7.86
C TRP A 44 -7.64 -9.26 -6.44
N CYS A 45 -6.38 -8.85 -6.27
CA CYS A 45 -5.82 -8.51 -4.96
C CYS A 45 -6.56 -7.34 -4.29
N LEU A 46 -6.89 -6.30 -5.06
CA LEU A 46 -7.66 -5.15 -4.59
C LEU A 46 -9.04 -5.59 -4.09
N SER A 47 -9.76 -6.40 -4.87
CA SER A 47 -11.08 -6.94 -4.48
C SER A 47 -11.03 -7.86 -3.25
N ASN A 48 -9.88 -8.46 -2.97
CA ASN A 48 -9.68 -9.34 -1.82
C ASN A 48 -9.28 -8.59 -0.56
N THR A 49 -8.76 -7.37 -0.68
CA THR A 49 -8.20 -6.60 0.42
C THR A 49 -9.31 -5.91 1.20
N GLN A 50 -9.28 -6.06 2.52
CA GLN A 50 -10.22 -5.42 3.44
C GLN A 50 -9.44 -4.63 4.49
N ALA A 51 -10.05 -3.54 4.99
CA ALA A 51 -9.51 -2.78 6.10
C ALA A 51 -9.84 -3.47 7.42
N LYS A 52 -8.81 -3.90 8.16
CA LYS A 52 -8.96 -4.19 9.59
C LYS A 52 -8.79 -2.87 10.34
N VAL A 53 -9.85 -2.43 11.01
CA VAL A 53 -9.88 -1.18 11.77
C VAL A 53 -9.56 -1.46 13.24
N ASP A 54 -8.69 -0.66 13.84
CA ASP A 54 -8.43 -0.68 15.28
C ASP A 54 -9.39 0.24 16.06
N VAL A 55 -9.29 0.24 17.39
CA VAL A 55 -10.14 1.07 18.27
C VAL A 55 -9.97 2.58 18.06
N ASN A 56 -8.86 3.01 17.44
CA ASN A 56 -8.53 4.41 17.18
C ASN A 56 -8.86 4.83 15.73
N GLY A 57 -9.46 3.94 14.93
CA GLY A 57 -9.78 4.22 13.53
C GLY A 57 -8.59 4.12 12.58
N ASN A 58 -7.47 3.54 13.01
CA ASN A 58 -6.39 3.19 12.08
C ASN A 58 -6.75 1.93 11.31
N ILE A 59 -6.29 1.87 10.06
CA ILE A 59 -6.56 0.74 9.18
C ILE A 59 -5.28 0.01 8.82
N GLN A 60 -5.40 -1.28 8.54
CA GLN A 60 -4.35 -2.07 7.92
C GLN A 60 -4.95 -3.09 6.95
N PRO A 61 -4.23 -3.47 5.89
CA PRO A 61 -4.71 -4.44 4.93
C PRO A 61 -4.86 -5.82 5.58
N SER A 62 -5.98 -6.49 5.32
CA SER A 62 -6.32 -7.77 5.90
C SER A 62 -7.07 -8.65 4.91
N LYS A 63 -6.82 -9.96 4.98
CA LYS A 63 -7.61 -11.01 4.31
C LYS A 63 -8.87 -11.38 5.11
N LEU A 64 -9.10 -10.73 6.25
CA LEU A 64 -9.99 -11.16 7.34
C LEU A 64 -9.73 -12.65 7.66
N ASN A 65 -10.75 -13.49 7.50
CA ASN A 65 -10.73 -14.89 7.92
C ASN A 65 -10.38 -15.86 6.78
N SER A 66 -10.08 -15.38 5.56
CA SER A 66 -9.79 -16.26 4.42
C SER A 66 -8.29 -16.39 4.16
N ILE A 67 -7.76 -17.60 4.38
CA ILE A 67 -6.37 -17.94 4.02
C ILE A 67 -6.15 -18.04 2.50
N TYR A 68 -7.23 -18.24 1.73
CA TYR A 68 -7.18 -18.42 0.29
C TYR A 68 -7.11 -17.09 -0.48
N LYS A 69 -7.57 -16.00 0.12
CA LYS A 69 -7.44 -14.67 -0.46
C LYS A 69 -5.97 -14.29 -0.66
N ARG A 70 -5.70 -13.54 -1.73
CA ARG A 70 -4.38 -12.95 -2.04
C ARG A 70 -4.54 -11.44 -2.05
N ILE A 71 -3.61 -10.75 -1.39
CA ILE A 71 -3.62 -9.28 -1.27
C ILE A 71 -2.24 -8.68 -1.54
N ASP A 72 -1.28 -9.52 -1.93
CA ASP A 72 0.14 -9.19 -2.01
C ASP A 72 0.38 -8.03 -2.99
N GLY A 73 -0.35 -8.00 -4.11
CA GLY A 73 -0.32 -6.88 -5.05
C GLY A 73 -0.84 -5.56 -4.44
N THR A 74 -1.89 -5.62 -3.62
CA THR A 74 -2.42 -4.43 -2.93
C THR A 74 -1.49 -3.97 -1.82
N VAL A 75 -0.94 -4.90 -1.03
CA VAL A 75 0.03 -4.59 0.02
C VAL A 75 1.30 -3.97 -0.58
N ALA A 76 1.79 -4.48 -1.72
CA ALA A 76 2.90 -3.89 -2.44
C ALA A 76 2.61 -2.44 -2.87
N LEU A 77 1.39 -2.16 -3.34
CA LEU A 77 0.98 -0.80 -3.72
C LEU A 77 0.88 0.13 -2.50
N ILE A 78 0.35 -0.36 -1.38
CA ILE A 78 0.32 0.39 -0.10
C ILE A 78 1.74 0.70 0.40
N ILE A 79 2.67 -0.26 0.26
CA ILE A 79 4.09 -0.06 0.60
C ILE A 79 4.71 1.02 -0.30
N ALA A 80 4.39 1.02 -1.60
CA ALA A 80 4.86 2.06 -2.52
C ALA A 80 4.34 3.45 -2.11
N TYR A 81 3.08 3.57 -1.69
CA TYR A 81 2.55 4.81 -1.12
C TYR A 81 3.25 5.22 0.18
N ALA A 82 3.64 4.26 1.04
CA ALA A 82 4.40 4.55 2.24
C ALA A 82 5.77 5.19 1.92
N VAL A 83 6.42 4.73 0.85
CA VAL A 83 7.68 5.30 0.35
C VAL A 83 7.44 6.65 -0.32
N LEU A 84 6.39 6.77 -1.15
CA LEU A 84 5.99 8.05 -1.75
C LEU A 84 5.83 9.12 -0.68
N ASN A 85 5.12 8.83 0.41
CA ASN A 85 4.90 9.79 1.49
C ASN A 85 6.17 10.24 2.20
N ARG A 86 7.22 9.40 2.24
CA ARG A 86 8.50 9.77 2.84
C ARG A 86 9.26 10.77 1.99
N TYR A 87 9.23 10.58 0.66
CA TYR A 87 10.11 11.32 -0.26
C TYR A 87 9.41 12.32 -1.16
N LYS A 88 8.07 12.43 -1.08
CA LYS A 88 7.29 13.33 -1.93
C LYS A 88 7.77 14.78 -1.84
N LEU A 89 7.96 15.29 -0.62
CA LEU A 89 8.43 16.65 -0.40
C LEU A 89 9.87 16.84 -0.88
N ASP A 90 10.75 15.87 -0.63
CA ASP A 90 12.14 15.93 -1.11
C ASP A 90 12.17 16.02 -2.64
N PHE A 91 11.36 15.20 -3.31
CA PHE A 91 11.23 15.22 -4.77
C PHE A 91 10.65 16.55 -5.28
N GLU A 92 9.59 17.05 -4.67
CA GLU A 92 8.95 18.33 -5.05
C GLU A 92 9.90 19.52 -4.87
N ASN A 93 10.79 19.50 -3.87
CA ASN A 93 11.77 20.55 -3.62
C ASN A 93 13.04 20.45 -4.49
N MET A 94 13.24 19.32 -5.18
CA MET A 94 14.35 19.14 -6.14
C MET A 94 14.04 19.74 -7.52
N VAL A 95 12.76 19.99 -7.81
CA VAL A 95 12.27 20.58 -9.06
C VAL A 95 12.15 22.09 -8.92
#